data_AF-A0A925S497-F1
#
_entry.id   AF-A0A925S497-F1
#
_cell.length_a   1.000
_cell.length_b   1.000
_cell.length_c   1.000
_cell.angle_alpha   90.00
_cell.angle_beta   90.00
_cell.angle_gamma   90.00
#
_symmetry.space_group_name_H-M   'P 1'
#
loop_
_entity.id
_entity.type
_entity.pdbx_description
1 polymer ?
#
loop_
_entity_poly.entity_id
_entity_poly.type
_entity_poly.pdbx_seq_one_letter_code
_entity_poly.pdbx_strand_id
1 'polypeptide(L)'
;QFNDIRTTLQALIAIYDNCNSLHTNAFDEAITTPTEDSVRRAMAIQLIINREWGLAKNENPNQGAFIIDELTELVEEAVLKEFEKIAERGGVLGAMETGYQRGQIQEESMNYEMLKHTGELPLIGVNTFRNPHGDPVPDHIELARSTDAEKQSQLQRLAAFHAAHAHESPAMLQRLQQAVIDNRNVFEVLMDAVRVCSLGQITNALFEVGGQYRRSM
;
A
#
# COMPACT_ATOMS: atom_id res chain seq x y z
N GLN A 1 20.86 8.40 8.72
CA GLN A 1 20.21 7.08 8.48
C GLN A 1 19.49 6.65 9.76
N PHE A 2 18.24 7.09 9.97
CA PHE A 2 17.47 6.81 11.18
C PHE A 2 16.27 5.87 10.95
N ASN A 3 15.98 5.54 9.69
CA ASN A 3 14.78 4.79 9.32
C ASN A 3 14.84 3.32 9.76
N ASP A 4 16.00 2.65 9.68
CA ASP A 4 16.14 1.27 10.20
C ASP A 4 15.74 1.14 11.67
N ILE A 5 16.02 2.17 12.48
CA ILE A 5 15.65 2.18 13.91
C ILE A 5 14.13 2.22 14.05
N ARG A 6 13.45 3.08 13.27
CA ARG A 6 11.99 3.18 13.26
C ARG A 6 11.34 1.89 12.77
N THR A 7 11.82 1.35 11.65
CA THR A 7 11.34 0.09 11.08
C THR A 7 11.54 -1.07 12.04
N THR A 8 12.65 -1.10 12.79
CA THR A 8 12.89 -2.14 13.81
C THR A 8 11.85 -2.11 14.92
N LEU A 9 11.51 -0.92 15.44
CA LEU A 9 10.49 -0.79 16.48
C LEU A 9 9.08 -1.14 15.98
N GLN A 10 8.75 -0.74 14.75
CA GLN A 10 7.48 -1.09 14.10
C GLN A 10 7.36 -2.60 13.86
N ALA A 11 8.43 -3.23 13.36
CA ALA A 11 8.48 -4.68 13.16
C ALA A 11 8.35 -5.44 14.48
N LEU A 12 8.95 -4.93 15.55
CA LEU A 12 8.90 -5.56 16.87
C LEU A 12 7.48 -5.66 17.40
N ILE A 13 6.72 -4.55 17.37
CA ILE A 13 5.34 -4.56 17.87
C ILE A 13 4.42 -5.41 16.99
N ALA A 14 4.65 -5.45 15.66
CA ALA A 14 3.89 -6.32 14.77
C ALA A 14 4.10 -7.81 15.08
N ILE A 15 5.33 -8.21 15.41
CA ILE A 15 5.66 -9.58 15.80
C ILE A 15 5.10 -9.91 17.18
N TYR A 16 5.22 -8.99 18.15
CA TYR A 16 4.67 -9.19 19.49
C TYR A 16 3.15 -9.34 19.50
N ASP A 17 2.46 -8.64 18.60
CA ASP A 17 1.02 -8.75 18.41
C ASP A 17 0.62 -9.88 17.45
N ASN A 18 1.55 -10.81 17.20
CA ASN A 18 1.33 -12.07 16.49
C ASN A 18 0.72 -11.90 15.08
N CYS A 19 1.22 -10.93 14.32
CA CYS A 19 0.78 -10.69 12.94
C CYS A 19 0.99 -11.94 12.04
N ASN A 20 0.10 -12.14 11.06
CA ASN A 20 0.21 -13.29 10.15
C ASN A 20 1.24 -13.10 9.03
N SER A 21 1.56 -11.85 8.68
CA SER A 21 2.53 -11.49 7.65
C SER A 21 3.07 -10.10 7.93
N LEU A 22 4.36 -9.88 7.65
CA LEU A 22 5.05 -8.63 7.91
C LEU A 22 5.89 -8.20 6.72
N HIS A 23 5.68 -6.96 6.28
CA HIS A 23 6.60 -6.24 5.41
C HIS A 23 7.42 -5.25 6.24
N THR A 24 8.72 -5.17 5.97
CA THR A 24 9.63 -4.21 6.59
C THR A 24 10.18 -3.29 5.51
N ASN A 25 9.97 -1.99 5.68
CA ASN A 25 10.42 -0.98 4.74
C ASN A 25 11.94 -0.84 4.76
N ALA A 26 12.52 -0.49 3.62
CA ALA A 26 13.95 -0.24 3.51
C ALA A 26 14.31 1.20 3.92
N PHE A 27 15.54 1.45 4.35
CA PHE A 27 15.90 2.76 4.93
C PHE A 27 15.80 3.93 3.93
N ASP A 28 15.90 3.62 2.63
CA ASP A 28 15.84 4.53 1.49
C ASP A 28 14.42 4.68 0.91
N GLU A 29 13.38 4.17 1.58
CA GLU A 29 11.97 4.25 1.18
C GLU A 29 11.54 5.69 0.82
N ALA A 30 12.05 6.69 1.54
CA ALA A 30 11.73 8.09 1.28
C ALA A 30 12.30 8.63 -0.05
N ILE A 31 13.15 7.88 -0.74
CA ILE A 31 13.91 8.36 -1.90
C ILE A 31 13.74 7.48 -3.13
N THR A 32 13.80 6.16 -3.01
CA THR A 32 13.70 5.26 -4.15
C THR A 32 13.14 3.89 -3.76
N THR A 33 12.76 3.10 -4.77
CA THR A 33 12.47 1.68 -4.58
C THR A 33 13.73 0.95 -4.09
N PRO A 34 13.61 0.02 -3.13
CA PRO A 34 14.76 -0.57 -2.45
C PRO A 34 15.79 -1.20 -3.39
N THR A 35 17.06 -0.89 -3.20
CA THR A 35 18.19 -1.62 -3.81
C THR A 35 18.36 -2.99 -3.14
N GLU A 36 19.12 -3.92 -3.75
CA GLU A 36 19.38 -5.23 -3.14
C GLU A 36 19.97 -5.13 -1.73
N ASP A 37 20.93 -4.21 -1.53
CA ASP A 37 21.53 -3.98 -0.22
C ASP A 37 20.55 -3.39 0.79
N SER A 38 19.66 -2.49 0.34
CA SER A 38 18.63 -1.91 1.21
C SER A 38 17.58 -2.95 1.62
N VAL A 39 17.18 -3.83 0.69
CA VAL A 39 16.29 -4.98 0.97
C VAL A 39 16.93 -5.94 1.97
N ARG A 40 18.25 -6.22 1.85
CA ARG A 40 18.94 -7.09 2.81
C ARG A 40 18.89 -6.54 4.23
N ARG A 41 19.07 -5.23 4.42
CA ARG A 41 18.91 -4.57 5.73
C ARG A 41 17.49 -4.70 6.26
N ALA A 42 16.50 -4.42 5.42
CA ALA A 42 15.09 -4.53 5.80
C ALA A 42 14.73 -5.96 6.22
N MET A 43 15.13 -6.98 5.45
CA MET A 43 14.90 -8.38 5.81
C MET A 43 15.63 -8.79 7.09
N ALA A 44 16.85 -8.28 7.31
CA ALA A 44 17.63 -8.58 8.50
C ALA A 44 16.91 -8.15 9.79
N ILE A 45 16.11 -7.09 9.76
CA ILE A 45 15.29 -6.66 10.91
C ILE A 45 14.38 -7.81 11.37
N GLN A 46 13.60 -8.41 10.46
CA GLN A 46 12.71 -9.52 10.79
C GLN A 46 13.50 -10.76 11.26
N LEU A 47 14.64 -11.05 10.62
CA LEU A 47 15.48 -12.19 10.99
C LEU A 47 16.06 -12.04 12.40
N ILE A 48 16.57 -10.86 12.74
CA ILE A 48 17.13 -10.57 14.06
C ILE A 48 16.04 -10.71 15.13
N ILE A 49 14.86 -10.11 14.92
CA ILE A 49 13.76 -10.22 15.88
C ILE A 49 13.35 -11.69 16.05
N ASN A 50 13.12 -12.42 14.96
CA ASN A 50 12.61 -13.79 15.05
C ASN A 50 13.66 -14.82 15.56
N ARG A 51 14.95 -14.60 15.28
CA ARG A 51 16.00 -15.59 15.57
C ARG A 51 16.83 -15.26 16.80
N GLU A 52 17.15 -13.98 17.01
CA GLU A 52 18.11 -13.53 18.03
C GLU A 52 17.44 -12.86 19.23
N TRP A 53 16.38 -12.10 19.01
CA TRP A 53 15.72 -11.35 20.08
C TRP A 53 15.01 -12.27 21.09
N GLY A 54 15.48 -12.26 22.34
CA GLY A 54 15.08 -13.23 23.35
C GLY A 54 13.60 -13.18 23.75
N LEU A 55 13.01 -11.99 23.85
CA LEU A 55 11.59 -11.86 24.21
C LEU A 55 10.65 -12.40 23.13
N ALA A 56 11.07 -12.42 21.86
CA ALA A 56 10.31 -13.03 20.77
C ALA A 56 10.33 -14.58 20.81
N LYS A 57 11.02 -15.20 21.78
CA LYS A 57 10.83 -16.64 22.08
C LYS A 57 9.51 -16.90 22.80
N ASN A 58 8.91 -15.87 23.42
CA ASN A 58 7.54 -15.93 23.91
C ASN A 58 6.59 -15.44 22.81
N GLU A 59 5.50 -16.17 22.56
CA GLU A 59 4.54 -15.88 21.49
C GLU A 59 3.38 -14.99 21.94
N ASN A 60 3.23 -14.75 23.25
CA ASN A 60 2.21 -13.85 23.81
C ASN A 60 2.77 -12.81 24.79
N PRO A 61 3.90 -12.12 24.48
CA PRO A 61 4.57 -11.22 25.42
C PRO A 61 3.73 -9.99 25.81
N ASN A 62 2.70 -9.66 25.00
CA ASN A 62 1.78 -8.55 25.25
C ASN A 62 0.76 -8.86 26.37
N GLN A 63 0.40 -10.13 26.58
CA GLN A 63 -0.70 -10.50 27.47
C GLN A 63 -0.39 -10.20 28.94
N GLY A 64 -1.31 -9.50 29.61
CA GLY A 64 -1.23 -9.17 31.04
C GLY A 64 -0.44 -7.89 31.35
N ALA A 65 0.04 -7.16 30.34
CA ALA A 65 0.60 -5.84 30.53
C ALA A 65 -0.53 -4.81 30.69
N PHE A 66 -0.63 -4.16 31.85
CA PHE A 66 -1.72 -3.21 32.15
C PHE A 66 -1.90 -2.13 31.08
N ILE A 67 -0.80 -1.60 30.51
CA ILE A 67 -0.86 -0.61 29.44
C ILE A 67 -1.42 -1.17 28.13
N ILE A 68 -1.13 -2.44 27.82
CA ILE A 68 -1.65 -3.09 26.62
C ILE A 68 -3.14 -3.35 26.80
N ASP A 69 -3.56 -3.85 27.97
CA ASP A 69 -4.98 -4.11 28.26
C ASP A 69 -5.79 -2.81 28.19
N GLU A 70 -5.32 -1.73 28.82
CA GLU A 70 -5.99 -0.42 28.80
C GLU A 70 -6.03 0.18 27.38
N LEU A 71 -4.92 0.15 26.64
CA LEU A 71 -4.90 0.64 25.26
C LEU A 71 -5.79 -0.20 24.34
N THR A 72 -5.90 -1.51 24.59
CA THR A 72 -6.79 -2.41 23.84
C THR A 72 -8.23 -1.97 24.00
N GLU A 73 -8.70 -1.75 25.23
CA GLU A 73 -10.06 -1.29 25.51
C GLU A 73 -10.34 0.10 24.91
N LEU A 74 -9.39 1.04 25.06
CA LEU A 74 -9.55 2.40 24.54
C LEU A 74 -9.64 2.44 23.01
N VAL A 75 -8.82 1.65 22.32
CA VAL A 75 -8.83 1.57 20.85
C VAL A 75 -10.08 0.86 20.36
N GLU A 76 -10.50 -0.24 21.00
CA GLU A 76 -11.73 -0.95 20.66
C GLU A 76 -12.94 -0.01 20.70
N GLU A 77 -13.13 0.68 21.82
CA GLU A 77 -14.23 1.63 22.02
C GLU A 77 -14.18 2.80 21.01
N ALA A 78 -12.99 3.32 20.71
CA ALA A 78 -12.83 4.38 19.70
C ALA A 78 -13.23 3.91 18.30
N VAL A 79 -12.90 2.68 17.92
CA VAL A 79 -13.28 2.08 16.63
C VAL A 79 -14.79 1.83 16.56
N LEU A 80 -15.40 1.35 17.63
CA LEU A 80 -16.86 1.13 17.69
C LEU A 80 -17.63 2.45 17.49
N LYS A 81 -17.19 3.54 18.10
CA LYS A 81 -17.75 4.88 17.86
C LYS A 81 -17.61 5.33 16.41
N GLU A 82 -16.49 5.01 15.77
CA GLU A 82 -16.30 5.32 14.35
C GLU A 82 -17.23 4.50 13.46
N PHE A 83 -17.52 3.24 13.82
CA PHE A 83 -18.54 2.44 13.14
C PHE A 83 -19.93 3.07 13.23
N GLU A 84 -20.33 3.58 14.40
CA GLU A 84 -21.61 4.28 14.59
C GLU A 84 -21.70 5.52 13.69
N LYS A 85 -20.66 6.36 13.66
CA LYS A 85 -20.61 7.54 12.77
C LYS A 85 -20.77 7.17 11.30
N ILE A 86 -20.12 6.09 10.85
CA ILE A 86 -20.24 5.60 9.47
C ILE A 86 -21.65 5.04 9.22
N ALA A 87 -22.21 4.30 10.17
CA ALA A 87 -23.56 3.73 10.07
C ALA A 87 -24.64 4.82 9.92
N GLU A 88 -24.56 5.89 10.72
CA GLU A 88 -25.47 7.06 10.66
C GLU A 88 -25.43 7.78 9.30
N ARG A 89 -24.35 7.62 8.53
CA ARG A 89 -24.16 8.20 7.19
C ARG A 89 -24.63 7.26 6.06
N GLY A 90 -25.41 6.23 6.38
CA GLY A 90 -25.86 5.24 5.40
C GLY A 90 -24.82 4.15 5.13
N GLY A 91 -23.98 3.86 6.13
CA GLY A 91 -22.87 2.91 6.02
C GLY A 91 -21.72 3.43 5.16
N VAL A 92 -20.80 2.54 4.81
CA VAL A 92 -19.55 2.90 4.11
C VAL A 92 -19.82 3.61 2.78
N LEU A 93 -20.77 3.10 1.98
CA LEU A 93 -21.09 3.67 0.67
C LEU A 93 -21.71 5.07 0.79
N GLY A 94 -22.64 5.27 1.72
CA GLY A 94 -23.21 6.60 1.96
C GLY A 94 -22.19 7.60 2.51
N ALA A 95 -21.32 7.15 3.41
CA ALA A 95 -20.20 7.97 3.89
C ALA A 95 -19.24 8.37 2.75
N MET A 96 -18.96 7.45 1.81
CA MET A 96 -18.14 7.74 0.62
C MET A 96 -18.79 8.75 -0.32
N GLU A 97 -20.12 8.74 -0.47
CA GLU A 97 -20.85 9.73 -1.29
C GLU A 97 -20.68 11.16 -0.75
N THR A 98 -20.65 11.31 0.58
CA THR A 98 -20.37 12.60 1.24
C THR A 98 -18.88 12.92 1.38
N GLY A 99 -17.99 12.03 0.96
CA GLY A 99 -16.54 12.20 1.10
C GLY A 99 -16.02 12.12 2.53
N TYR A 100 -16.77 11.52 3.46
CA TYR A 100 -16.47 11.54 4.90
C TYR A 100 -15.08 10.99 5.23
N GLN A 101 -14.76 9.76 4.79
CA GLN A 101 -13.48 9.13 5.07
C GLN A 101 -12.32 9.91 4.45
N ARG A 102 -12.50 10.42 3.23
CA ARG A 102 -11.49 11.24 2.56
C ARG A 102 -11.23 12.53 3.33
N GLY A 103 -12.29 13.21 3.76
CA GLY A 103 -12.20 14.43 4.55
C GLY A 103 -11.45 14.22 5.85
N GLN A 104 -11.79 13.18 6.61
CA GLN A 104 -11.10 12.83 7.87
C GLN A 104 -9.61 12.54 7.65
N ILE A 105 -9.26 11.72 6.64
CA ILE A 105 -7.86 11.42 6.31
C ILE A 105 -7.08 12.70 5.95
N GLN A 106 -7.70 13.62 5.20
CA GLN A 106 -7.06 14.89 4.82
C GLN A 106 -6.88 15.81 6.04
N GLU A 107 -7.88 15.90 6.90
CA GLU A 107 -7.84 16.70 8.12
C GLU A 107 -6.73 16.21 9.07
N GLU A 108 -6.68 14.90 9.32
CA GLU A 108 -5.63 14.28 10.15
C GLU A 108 -4.24 14.44 9.52
N SER A 109 -4.13 14.33 8.20
CA SER A 109 -2.88 14.58 7.47
C SER A 109 -2.41 16.02 7.64
N MET A 110 -3.30 17.00 7.52
CA MET A 110 -2.96 18.41 7.72
C MET A 110 -2.54 18.69 9.16
N ASN A 111 -3.25 18.10 10.14
CA ASN A 111 -2.90 18.23 11.54
C ASN A 111 -1.49 17.66 11.83
N TYR A 112 -1.21 16.44 11.37
CA TYR A 112 0.12 15.83 11.50
C TYR A 112 1.22 16.68 10.87
N GLU A 113 1.02 17.17 9.64
CA GLU A 113 2.01 18.00 8.96
C GLU A 113 2.21 19.36 9.67
N MET A 114 1.14 19.97 10.20
CA MET A 114 1.28 21.16 11.04
C MET A 114 2.14 20.89 12.28
N LEU A 115 1.82 19.84 13.06
CA LEU A 115 2.59 19.49 14.26
C LEU A 115 4.06 19.19 13.95
N LYS A 116 4.31 18.52 12.83
CA LYS A 116 5.67 18.26 12.32
C LYS A 116 6.40 19.55 11.95
N HIS A 117 5.74 20.50 11.29
CA HIS A 117 6.33 21.76 10.86
C HIS A 117 6.54 22.74 12.03
N THR A 118 5.61 22.81 12.98
CA THR A 118 5.75 23.65 14.18
C THR A 118 6.79 23.08 15.15
N GLY A 119 7.06 21.77 15.08
CA GLY A 119 7.99 21.07 15.97
C GLY A 119 7.34 20.54 17.24
N GLU A 120 6.03 20.71 17.41
CA GLU A 120 5.26 20.14 18.51
C GLU A 120 5.30 18.61 18.50
N LEU A 121 5.34 18.01 17.30
CA LEU A 121 5.65 16.60 17.12
C LEU A 121 7.16 16.43 16.82
N PRO A 122 7.97 15.91 17.78
CA PRO A 122 9.40 15.80 17.59
C PRO A 122 9.75 14.68 16.60
N LEU A 123 10.47 15.04 15.53
CA LEU A 123 11.00 14.11 14.53
C LEU A 123 12.53 14.23 14.45
N ILE A 124 13.21 13.24 15.04
CA ILE A 124 14.68 13.17 15.10
C ILE A 124 15.29 13.14 13.70
N GLY A 125 16.20 14.08 13.44
CA GLY A 125 16.85 14.28 12.14
C GLY A 125 16.01 15.06 11.13
N VAL A 126 14.85 15.58 11.53
CA VAL A 126 13.97 16.39 10.67
C VAL A 126 13.78 17.78 11.25
N ASN A 127 12.98 17.93 12.32
CA ASN A 127 12.72 19.21 12.97
C ASN A 127 13.54 19.43 14.25
N THR A 128 14.13 18.36 14.80
CA THR A 128 15.02 18.39 15.96
C THR A 128 16.18 17.39 15.78
N PHE A 129 17.29 17.59 16.50
CA PHE A 129 18.53 16.78 16.38
C PHE A 129 19.02 16.67 14.92
N ARG A 130 19.14 17.82 14.24
CA ARG A 130 19.61 17.90 12.85
C ARG A 130 21.13 17.73 12.78
N ASN A 131 21.63 17.24 11.64
CA ASN A 131 23.05 17.11 11.41
C ASN A 131 23.73 18.50 11.39
N PRO A 132 24.72 18.79 12.27
CA PRO A 132 25.44 20.07 12.27
C PRO A 132 26.17 20.37 10.96
N HIS A 133 26.49 19.34 10.17
CA HIS A 133 27.15 19.45 8.87
C HIS A 133 26.17 19.61 7.69
N GLY A 134 24.87 19.75 7.97
CA GLY A 134 23.82 19.75 6.95
C GLY A 134 23.34 18.35 6.59
N ASP A 135 22.18 18.26 5.96
CA ASP A 135 21.62 16.98 5.54
C ASP A 135 22.45 16.44 4.36
N PRO A 136 23.11 15.27 4.48
CA PRO A 136 23.91 14.73 3.41
C PRO A 136 22.98 14.37 2.25
N VAL A 137 23.06 15.13 1.16
CA VAL A 137 22.58 14.68 -0.14
C VAL A 137 23.57 13.60 -0.57
N PRO A 138 23.18 12.33 -0.69
CA PRO A 138 24.12 11.32 -1.16
C PRO A 138 24.57 11.71 -2.57
N ASP A 139 25.88 11.74 -2.81
CA ASP A 139 26.46 12.15 -4.10
C ASP A 139 25.90 11.31 -5.27
N HIS A 140 25.49 10.07 -4.99
CA HIS A 140 24.80 9.20 -5.93
C HIS A 140 23.85 8.27 -5.17
N ILE A 141 22.54 8.44 -5.36
CA ILE A 141 21.54 7.43 -4.99
C ILE A 141 21.25 6.64 -6.26
N GLU A 142 21.55 5.35 -6.25
CA GLU A 142 21.14 4.48 -7.34
C GLU A 142 19.61 4.39 -7.35
N LEU A 143 18.99 5.01 -8.34
CA LEU A 143 17.55 4.99 -8.52
C LEU A 143 17.19 3.75 -9.33
N ALA A 144 16.37 2.86 -8.77
CA ALA A 144 15.83 1.77 -9.56
C ALA A 144 14.83 2.35 -10.59
N ARG A 145 15.22 2.35 -11.86
CA ARG A 145 14.41 2.83 -12.98
C ARG A 145 14.49 1.83 -14.13
N SER A 146 13.39 1.69 -14.87
CA SER A 146 13.37 0.87 -16.08
C SER A 146 14.29 1.45 -17.16
N THR A 147 15.05 0.58 -17.81
CA THR A 147 15.87 0.90 -18.99
C THR A 147 15.00 1.11 -20.23
N ASP A 148 15.53 1.80 -21.23
CA ASP A 148 14.81 1.95 -22.51
C ASP A 148 14.68 0.62 -23.25
N ALA A 149 15.64 -0.30 -23.10
CA ALA A 149 15.56 -1.65 -23.66
C ALA A 149 14.37 -2.44 -23.09
N GLU A 150 14.09 -2.33 -21.79
CA GLU A 150 12.92 -2.97 -21.16
C GLU A 150 11.61 -2.38 -21.69
N LYS A 151 11.53 -1.05 -21.85
CA LYS A 151 10.34 -0.41 -22.45
C LYS A 151 10.10 -0.91 -23.87
N GLN A 152 11.14 -0.95 -24.70
CA GLN A 152 11.05 -1.46 -26.07
C GLN A 152 10.66 -2.94 -26.10
N SER A 153 11.22 -3.76 -25.20
CA SER A 153 10.85 -5.16 -25.03
C SER A 153 9.35 -5.32 -24.71
N GLN A 154 8.81 -4.53 -23.78
CA GLN A 154 7.38 -4.57 -23.46
C GLN A 154 6.49 -4.18 -24.64
N LEU A 155 6.87 -3.17 -25.42
CA LEU A 155 6.14 -2.76 -26.63
C LEU A 155 6.15 -3.86 -27.70
N GLN A 156 7.31 -4.48 -27.94
CA GLN A 156 7.44 -5.58 -28.90
C GLN A 156 6.61 -6.80 -28.48
N ARG A 157 6.67 -7.18 -27.20
CA ARG A 157 5.88 -8.30 -26.65
C ARG A 157 4.38 -8.03 -26.75
N LEU A 158 3.95 -6.80 -26.48
CA LEU A 158 2.55 -6.40 -26.60
C LEU A 158 2.08 -6.49 -28.06
N ALA A 159 2.84 -5.94 -29.00
CA ALA A 159 2.51 -5.98 -30.42
C ALA A 159 2.46 -7.43 -30.96
N ALA A 160 3.42 -8.27 -30.55
CA ALA A 160 3.44 -9.69 -30.91
C ALA A 160 2.23 -10.44 -30.34
N PHE A 161 1.86 -10.19 -29.08
CA PHE A 161 0.68 -10.78 -28.45
C PHE A 161 -0.62 -10.35 -29.17
N HIS A 162 -0.74 -9.07 -29.52
CA HIS A 162 -1.87 -8.55 -30.30
C HIS A 162 -1.95 -9.19 -31.69
N ALA A 163 -0.82 -9.35 -32.37
CA ALA A 163 -0.78 -10.00 -33.68
C ALA A 163 -1.17 -11.49 -33.59
N ALA A 164 -0.68 -12.20 -32.57
CA ALA A 164 -0.97 -13.62 -32.36
C ALA A 164 -2.46 -13.90 -32.13
N HIS A 165 -3.16 -12.98 -31.45
CA HIS A 165 -4.58 -13.14 -31.08
C HIS A 165 -5.50 -12.16 -31.81
N ALA A 166 -5.07 -11.62 -32.95
CA ALA A 166 -5.83 -10.62 -33.71
C ALA A 166 -7.21 -11.12 -34.16
N HIS A 167 -7.34 -12.41 -34.44
CA HIS A 167 -8.59 -13.03 -34.87
C HIS A 167 -9.56 -13.35 -33.71
N GLU A 168 -9.03 -13.68 -32.53
CA GLU A 168 -9.83 -14.14 -31.38
C GLU A 168 -10.25 -12.97 -30.46
N SER A 169 -9.37 -11.98 -30.31
CA SER A 169 -9.56 -10.89 -29.35
C SER A 169 -10.85 -10.08 -29.55
N PRO A 170 -11.30 -9.72 -30.77
CA PRO A 170 -12.52 -8.90 -30.91
C PRO A 170 -13.77 -9.63 -30.42
N ALA A 171 -13.91 -10.92 -30.73
CA ALA A 171 -15.04 -11.72 -30.30
C ALA A 171 -15.03 -11.93 -28.78
N MET A 172 -13.84 -12.11 -28.19
CA MET A 172 -13.68 -12.25 -26.74
C MET A 172 -14.04 -10.97 -25.99
N LEU A 173 -13.63 -9.80 -26.49
CA LEU A 173 -14.00 -8.51 -25.89
C LEU A 173 -15.51 -8.26 -25.95
N GLN A 174 -16.16 -8.60 -27.07
CA GLN A 174 -17.62 -8.55 -27.18
C GLN A 174 -18.31 -9.50 -26.19
N ARG A 175 -17.81 -10.73 -26.02
CA ARG A 175 -18.31 -11.68 -25.01
C ARG A 175 -18.20 -11.09 -23.60
N LEU A 176 -17.07 -10.45 -23.29
CA LEU A 176 -16.85 -9.81 -21.98
C LEU A 176 -17.83 -8.65 -21.76
N GLN A 177 -18.02 -7.79 -22.75
CA GLN A 177 -19.00 -6.70 -22.69
C GLN A 177 -20.42 -7.23 -22.51
N GLN A 178 -20.80 -8.26 -23.27
CA GLN A 178 -22.10 -8.88 -23.18
C GLN A 178 -22.33 -9.51 -21.79
N ALA A 179 -21.30 -10.09 -21.17
CA ALA A 179 -21.41 -10.61 -19.82
C ALA A 179 -21.75 -9.51 -18.79
N VAL A 180 -21.21 -8.30 -18.95
CA VAL A 180 -21.60 -7.14 -18.12
C VAL A 180 -23.04 -6.72 -18.41
N ILE A 181 -23.42 -6.60 -19.68
CA ILE A 181 -24.78 -6.20 -20.10
C ILE A 181 -25.84 -7.19 -19.60
N ASP A 182 -25.55 -8.49 -19.68
CA ASP A 182 -26.42 -9.57 -19.22
C ASP A 182 -26.37 -9.77 -17.69
N ASN A 183 -25.56 -8.99 -16.96
CA ASN A 183 -25.33 -9.12 -15.54
C ASN A 183 -24.90 -10.55 -15.11
N ARG A 184 -23.99 -11.14 -15.90
CA ARG A 184 -23.35 -12.44 -15.63
C ARG A 184 -22.03 -12.28 -14.87
N ASN A 185 -21.44 -13.41 -14.45
CA ASN A 185 -20.14 -13.41 -13.78
C ASN A 185 -19.03 -12.93 -14.74
N VAL A 186 -18.56 -11.71 -14.53
CA VAL A 186 -17.49 -11.09 -15.34
C VAL A 186 -16.15 -11.81 -15.15
N PHE A 187 -15.83 -12.24 -13.93
CA PHE A 187 -14.55 -12.87 -13.63
C PHE A 187 -14.38 -14.23 -14.31
N GLU A 188 -15.47 -14.99 -14.44
CA GLU A 188 -15.46 -16.24 -15.21
C GLU A 188 -15.04 -16.00 -16.66
N VAL A 189 -15.56 -14.94 -17.30
CA VAL A 189 -15.16 -14.57 -18.66
C VAL A 189 -13.73 -14.03 -18.71
N LEU A 190 -13.27 -13.34 -17.66
CA LEU A 190 -11.89 -12.86 -17.57
C LEU A 190 -10.87 -14.01 -17.62
N MET A 191 -11.18 -15.19 -17.06
CA MET A 191 -10.29 -16.36 -17.12
C MET A 191 -9.98 -16.82 -18.56
N ASP A 192 -10.91 -16.58 -19.47
CA ASP A 192 -10.71 -16.80 -20.91
C ASP A 192 -10.11 -15.56 -21.58
N ALA A 193 -10.60 -14.37 -21.24
CA ALA A 193 -10.23 -13.12 -21.91
C ALA A 193 -8.73 -12.82 -21.81
N VAL A 194 -8.12 -13.06 -20.64
CA VAL A 194 -6.68 -12.79 -20.43
C VAL A 194 -5.76 -13.66 -21.29
N ARG A 195 -6.28 -14.73 -21.91
CA ARG A 195 -5.49 -15.60 -22.80
C ARG A 195 -5.29 -14.99 -24.18
N VAL A 196 -6.18 -14.09 -24.61
CA VAL A 196 -6.21 -13.55 -25.98
C VAL A 196 -6.32 -12.02 -26.02
N CYS A 197 -6.57 -11.36 -24.89
CA CYS A 197 -6.70 -9.91 -24.77
C CYS A 197 -5.70 -9.36 -23.76
N SER A 198 -5.08 -8.21 -24.07
CA SER A 198 -4.20 -7.52 -23.13
C SER A 198 -4.97 -6.74 -22.07
N LEU A 199 -4.29 -6.35 -20.98
CA LEU A 199 -4.87 -5.53 -19.92
C LEU A 199 -5.58 -4.27 -20.46
N GLY A 200 -4.93 -3.52 -21.35
CA GLY A 200 -5.51 -2.31 -21.93
C GLY A 200 -6.76 -2.58 -22.79
N GLN A 201 -6.77 -3.67 -23.56
CA GLN A 201 -7.94 -4.06 -24.36
C GLN A 201 -9.14 -4.40 -23.46
N ILE A 202 -8.91 -5.18 -22.40
CA ILE A 202 -9.93 -5.56 -21.41
C ILE A 202 -10.48 -4.33 -20.69
N THR A 203 -9.60 -3.47 -20.16
CA THR A 203 -10.00 -2.27 -19.41
C THR A 203 -10.84 -1.32 -20.28
N ASN A 204 -10.42 -1.05 -21.51
CA ASN A 204 -11.17 -0.18 -22.41
C ASN A 204 -12.53 -0.77 -22.79
N ALA A 205 -12.59 -2.09 -23.06
CA ALA A 205 -13.85 -2.76 -23.35
C ALA A 205 -14.83 -2.68 -22.15
N LEU A 206 -14.33 -2.81 -20.92
CA LEU A 206 -15.13 -2.65 -19.71
C LEU A 206 -15.54 -1.18 -19.45
N PHE A 207 -14.75 -0.19 -19.86
CA PHE A 207 -15.16 1.22 -19.76
C PHE A 207 -16.39 1.56 -20.60
N GLU A 208 -16.55 0.90 -21.76
CA GLU A 208 -17.71 1.14 -22.64
C GLU A 208 -19.04 0.65 -22.03
N VAL A 209 -19.00 -0.36 -21.15
CA VAL A 209 -20.20 -0.99 -20.55
C VAL A 209 -20.35 -0.78 -19.04
N GLY A 210 -19.26 -0.49 -18.32
CA GLY A 210 -19.21 -0.31 -16.88
C GLY A 210 -18.87 1.12 -16.43
N GLY A 211 -18.55 2.02 -17.38
CA GLY A 211 -18.16 3.39 -17.11
C GLY A 211 -16.74 3.53 -16.56
N GLN A 212 -16.33 4.78 -16.35
CA GLN A 212 -15.04 5.13 -15.75
C GLN A 212 -15.26 5.71 -14.36
N TYR A 213 -14.32 5.46 -13.45
CA TYR A 213 -14.34 6.10 -12.14
C TYR A 213 -14.33 7.62 -12.29
N ARG A 214 -15.32 8.29 -11.69
CA ARG A 214 -15.37 9.74 -11.57
C ARG A 214 -14.79 10.12 -10.22
N ARG A 215 -13.77 10.99 -10.22
CA ARG A 215 -13.26 11.58 -8.97
C ARG A 215 -14.39 12.35 -8.31
N SER A 216 -14.87 11.90 -7.16
CA SER A 216 -15.64 12.75 -6.25
C SER A 216 -14.69 13.86 -5.78
N MET A 217 -15.18 15.10 -5.64
CA MET A 217 -14.43 16.13 -4.90
C MET A 217 -14.52 15.78 -3.42
#